data_AF-A0A9W5QPM7-F1
#
_entry.id   AF-A0A9W5QPM7-F1
#
_cell.length_a   1.000
_cell.length_b   1.000
_cell.length_c   1.000
_cell.angle_alpha   90.00
_cell.angle_beta   90.00
_cell.angle_gamma   90.00
#
_symmetry.space_group_name_H-M   'P 1'
#
loop_
_entity.id
_entity.type
_entity.pdbx_description
1 polymer ?
#
loop_
_entity_poly.entity_id
_entity_poly.type
_entity_poly.pdbx_seq_one_letter_code
_entity_poly.pdbx_strand_id
1 'polypeptide(L)'
;MSGKLCAVYILGIYTQEKKQGLIGPIDEKYISKDAVWISESVIALIIGDVCESIIDGGNLYIYEFKDNQLRKLTNWDLRRQAVKLEYIGGVLYFEGIKYIEGKSKGFIGILSI
;
A
#
# COMPACT_ATOMS: atom_id res chain seq x y z
N MET A 1 4.80 -8.94 20.48
CA MET A 1 4.79 -9.67 19.20
C MET A 1 5.83 -9.02 18.30
N SER A 2 6.75 -9.75 17.68
CA SER A 2 7.60 -9.17 16.62
C SER A 2 6.85 -9.26 15.30
N GLY A 3 6.50 -8.12 14.71
CA GLY A 3 5.95 -8.09 13.36
C GLY A 3 7.06 -8.38 12.34
N LYS A 4 6.72 -9.05 11.24
CA LYS A 4 7.68 -9.30 10.15
C LYS A 4 7.82 -8.02 9.32
N LEU A 5 9.06 -7.59 9.12
CA LEU A 5 9.38 -6.49 8.22
C LEU A 5 9.21 -6.96 6.77
N CYS A 6 8.58 -6.14 5.93
CA CYS A 6 8.38 -6.40 4.50
C CYS A 6 8.93 -5.24 3.68
N ALA A 7 9.48 -5.57 2.51
CA ALA A 7 9.99 -4.60 1.55
C ALA A 7 9.43 -4.92 0.16
N VAL A 8 9.16 -3.87 -0.61
CA VAL A 8 8.78 -3.97 -2.02
C VAL A 8 10.05 -3.97 -2.87
N TYR A 9 10.14 -4.96 -3.75
CA TYR A 9 11.25 -5.12 -4.70
C TYR A 9 10.70 -5.04 -6.13
N ILE A 10 11.51 -4.50 -7.04
CA ILE A 10 11.23 -4.58 -8.47
C ILE A 10 12.30 -5.39 -9.17
N LEU A 11 11.84 -6.30 -10.02
CA LEU A 11 12.68 -7.17 -10.81
C LEU A 11 12.48 -6.84 -12.29
N GLY A 12 13.57 -6.50 -12.98
CA GLY A 12 13.56 -6.42 -14.43
C GLY A 12 13.43 -7.82 -15.03
N ILE A 13 12.28 -8.13 -15.64
CA ILE A 13 11.98 -9.48 -16.15
C ILE A 13 12.93 -9.88 -17.28
N TYR A 14 13.30 -8.93 -18.16
CA TYR A 14 14.14 -9.20 -19.33
C TYR A 14 15.64 -9.15 -19.04
N THR A 15 16.06 -8.34 -18.07
CA THR A 15 17.49 -8.18 -17.74
C THR A 15 17.96 -9.15 -16.66
N GLN A 16 17.02 -9.77 -15.91
CA GLN A 16 17.28 -10.49 -14.65
C GLN A 16 18.03 -9.66 -13.60
N GLU A 17 18.27 -8.37 -13.87
CA GLU A 17 18.85 -7.44 -12.92
C GLU A 17 17.81 -7.14 -11.86
N LYS A 18 18.10 -7.56 -10.63
CA LYS A 18 17.33 -7.17 -9.46
C LYS A 18 17.59 -5.69 -9.23
N LYS A 19 16.66 -4.83 -9.67
CA LYS A 19 16.71 -3.43 -9.28
C LYS A 19 16.47 -3.37 -7.77
N GLN A 20 17.27 -2.52 -7.15
CA GLN A 20 17.38 -2.23 -5.72
C GLN A 20 16.04 -2.30 -4.96
N GLY A 21 16.09 -2.67 -3.67
CA GLY A 21 14.91 -2.59 -2.80
C GLY A 21 14.31 -1.19 -2.86
N LEU A 22 13.02 -1.11 -3.13
CA LEU A 22 12.40 0.11 -3.64
C LEU A 22 11.66 0.88 -2.55
N ILE A 23 10.91 0.14 -1.74
CA ILE A 23 10.29 0.66 -0.53
C ILE A 23 10.54 -0.36 0.57
N GLY A 24 11.52 -0.07 1.42
CA GLY A 24 11.74 -0.82 2.65
C GLY A 24 10.73 -0.46 3.74
N PRO A 25 10.85 -1.04 4.93
CA PRO A 25 10.13 -0.58 6.10
C PRO A 25 10.39 0.92 6.33
N ILE A 26 9.32 1.70 6.51
CA ILE A 26 9.43 3.11 6.87
C ILE A 26 9.43 3.19 8.39
N ASP A 27 10.45 3.83 8.95
CA ASP A 27 10.66 4.03 10.38
C ASP A 27 10.57 2.74 11.21
N GLU A 28 10.92 1.59 10.60
CA GLU A 28 10.82 0.23 11.19
C GLU A 28 9.41 -0.17 11.65
N LYS A 29 8.39 0.64 11.35
CA LYS A 29 7.02 0.50 11.85
C LYS A 29 6.00 0.33 10.77
N TYR A 30 6.26 0.80 9.55
CA TYR A 30 5.31 0.73 8.46
C TYR A 30 5.84 -0.13 7.33
N ILE A 31 4.99 -1.02 6.82
CA ILE A 31 5.30 -1.93 5.71
C ILE A 31 4.24 -1.82 4.63
N SER A 32 4.64 -2.17 3.41
CA SER A 32 3.68 -2.38 2.33
C SER A 32 2.85 -3.64 2.61
N LYS A 33 1.53 -3.53 2.46
CA LYS A 33 0.55 -4.60 2.68
C LYS A 33 -0.04 -5.12 1.37
N ASP A 34 -0.15 -4.26 0.36
CA ASP A 34 -0.57 -4.60 -1.00
C ASP A 34 0.00 -3.59 -2.00
N ALA A 35 0.12 -4.00 -3.26
CA ALA A 35 0.62 -3.16 -4.34
C ALA A 35 0.03 -3.56 -5.70
N VAL A 36 -0.35 -2.57 -6.50
CA VAL A 36 -0.78 -2.76 -7.90
C VAL A 36 -0.09 -1.77 -8.83
N TRP A 37 0.19 -2.21 -10.04
CA TRP A 37 0.67 -1.34 -11.11
C TRP A 37 -0.49 -0.49 -11.65
N ILE A 38 -0.23 0.81 -11.79
CA ILE A 38 -1.14 1.77 -12.45
C ILE A 38 -0.65 2.07 -13.86
N SER A 39 0.66 2.13 -14.03
CA SER A 39 1.32 2.29 -15.32
C SER A 39 2.71 1.67 -15.28
N GLU A 40 3.46 1.67 -16.38
CA GLU A 40 4.85 1.21 -16.39
C GLU A 40 5.76 1.96 -15.41
N SER A 41 5.39 3.20 -15.04
CA SER A 41 6.19 4.06 -14.19
C SER A 41 5.56 4.40 -12.82
N VAL A 42 4.40 3.81 -12.48
CA VAL A 42 3.65 4.17 -11.28
C VAL A 42 3.04 2.93 -10.62
N ILE A 43 3.23 2.81 -9.30
CA ILE A 43 2.57 1.80 -8.46
C ILE A 43 1.70 2.48 -7.40
N ALA A 44 0.53 1.90 -7.13
CA ALA A 44 -0.22 2.18 -5.92
C ALA A 44 0.12 1.15 -4.84
N LEU A 45 0.16 1.64 -3.60
CA LEU A 45 0.58 0.86 -2.44
C LEU A 45 -0.39 1.09 -1.28
N ILE A 46 -0.59 0.04 -0.49
CA ILE A 46 -1.11 0.15 0.86
C ILE A 46 0.08 0.08 1.81
N ILE A 47 0.27 1.11 2.63
CA ILE A 47 1.30 1.11 3.68
C ILE A 47 0.62 1.22 5.04
N GLY A 48 0.90 0.26 5.91
CA GLY A 48 0.29 0.12 7.24
C GLY A 48 1.29 -0.32 8.30
N ASP A 49 0.90 -0.17 9.57
CA ASP A 49 1.77 -0.49 10.72
C ASP A 49 2.03 -2.02 10.84
N VAL A 50 3.16 -2.36 11.44
CA VAL A 50 3.70 -3.71 11.65
C VAL A 50 3.31 -4.28 13.02
N CYS A 51 3.01 -3.42 14.01
CA CYS A 51 3.04 -3.79 15.42
C CYS A 51 1.68 -4.09 16.06
N GLU A 52 0.55 -3.74 15.44
CA GLU A 52 -0.76 -3.96 16.06
C GLU A 52 -1.56 -5.08 15.39
N SER A 53 -2.17 -5.93 16.22
CA SER A 53 -2.97 -7.11 15.83
C SER A 53 -4.28 -6.79 15.11
N ILE A 54 -4.60 -5.51 14.91
CA ILE A 54 -5.86 -5.02 14.30
C ILE A 54 -5.56 -4.36 12.94
N ILE A 55 -4.30 -4.35 12.49
CA ILE A 55 -3.87 -3.61 11.29
C ILE A 55 -3.72 -4.59 10.12
N ASP A 56 -4.87 -4.90 9.54
CA ASP A 56 -5.00 -5.69 8.31
C ASP A 56 -4.58 -4.88 7.07
N GLY A 57 -4.53 -3.55 7.18
CA GLY A 57 -4.35 -2.64 6.06
C GLY A 57 -3.59 -1.37 6.41
N GLY A 58 -3.86 -0.28 5.70
CA GLY A 58 -3.18 0.99 5.92
C GLY A 58 -3.71 2.16 5.09
N ASN A 59 -2.85 3.16 4.92
CA ASN A 59 -3.13 4.30 4.05
C ASN A 59 -2.68 4.00 2.62
N LEU A 60 -3.28 4.72 1.67
CA LEU A 60 -2.97 4.61 0.25
C LEU A 60 -1.82 5.56 -0.12
N TYR A 61 -0.93 5.06 -0.95
CA TYR A 61 0.22 5.79 -1.47
C TYR A 61 0.36 5.54 -2.97
N ILE A 62 0.99 6.50 -3.64
CA ILE A 62 1.48 6.37 -5.01
C ILE A 62 2.98 6.51 -4.98
N TYR A 63 3.66 5.63 -5.69
CA TYR A 63 5.07 5.73 -5.93
C TYR A 63 5.37 5.83 -7.42
N GLU A 64 6.11 6.87 -7.80
CA GLU A 64 6.49 7.16 -9.18
C GLU A 64 8.00 6.98 -9.38
N PHE A 65 8.40 6.07 -10.27
CA PHE A 65 9.82 5.71 -10.46
C PHE A 65 10.65 6.84 -11.07
N LYS A 66 10.03 7.66 -11.94
CA LYS A 66 10.74 8.72 -12.65
C LYS A 66 11.37 9.70 -11.68
N ASP A 67 10.62 10.08 -10.66
CA ASP A 67 11.02 11.12 -9.71
C ASP A 67 11.42 10.54 -8.35
N ASN A 68 11.36 9.21 -8.20
CA ASN A 68 11.58 8.50 -6.93
C ASN A 68 10.71 9.08 -5.79
N GLN A 69 9.46 9.41 -6.09
CA GLN A 69 8.56 10.07 -5.14
C GLN A 69 7.50 9.13 -4.61
N LEU A 70 7.40 9.06 -3.28
CA LEU A 70 6.31 8.41 -2.57
C LEU A 70 5.33 9.47 -2.05
N ARG A 71 4.11 9.49 -2.60
CA ARG A 71 3.05 10.43 -2.21
C ARG A 71 1.93 9.70 -1.46
N LYS A 72 1.62 10.16 -0.26
CA LYS A 72 0.46 9.68 0.51
C LYS A 72 -0.83 10.26 -0.08
N LEU A 73 -1.81 9.42 -0.40
CA LEU A 73 -3.11 9.83 -0.95
C LEU A 73 -4.19 9.98 0.11
N THR A 74 -4.10 9.22 1.21
CA THR A 74 -5.11 9.24 2.28
C THR A 74 -4.44 9.55 3.61
N ASN A 75 -5.13 10.26 4.49
CA ASN A 75 -4.66 10.49 5.85
C ASN A 75 -5.70 9.99 6.86
N TRP A 76 -5.75 8.66 7.00
CA TRP A 76 -6.64 7.97 7.92
C TRP A 76 -5.91 7.56 9.20
N ASP A 77 -6.68 7.50 10.28
CA ASP A 77 -6.28 6.88 11.53
C ASP A 77 -6.37 5.34 11.44
N LEU A 78 -6.00 4.66 12.52
CA LEU A 78 -6.06 3.19 12.60
C LEU A 78 -7.46 2.61 12.46
N ARG A 79 -8.52 3.43 12.60
CA ARG A 79 -9.90 2.98 12.48
C ARG A 79 -10.37 2.93 11.04
N ARG A 80 -9.61 3.43 10.07
CA ARG A 80 -9.96 3.33 8.65
C ARG A 80 -8.74 2.95 7.83
N GLN A 81 -8.83 1.82 7.14
CA GLN A 81 -7.71 1.20 6.45
C GLN A 81 -8.16 0.71 5.08
N ALA A 82 -7.32 0.86 4.06
CA ALA A 82 -7.42 0.08 2.83
C ALA A 82 -6.74 -1.27 3.07
N VAL A 83 -7.30 -2.36 2.55
CA VAL A 83 -6.78 -3.73 2.74
C VAL A 83 -6.46 -4.45 1.43
N LYS A 84 -6.99 -3.97 0.30
CA LYS A 84 -6.72 -4.54 -1.02
C LYS A 84 -6.90 -3.49 -2.11
N LEU A 85 -6.07 -3.57 -3.15
CA LEU A 85 -6.10 -2.71 -4.32
C LEU A 85 -6.47 -3.49 -5.58
N GLU A 86 -7.11 -2.78 -6.51
CA GLU A 86 -7.38 -3.26 -7.85
C GLU A 86 -7.38 -2.08 -8.84
N TYR A 87 -6.66 -2.22 -9.95
CA TYR A 87 -6.61 -1.20 -10.99
C TYR A 87 -7.19 -1.75 -12.29
N ILE A 88 -8.36 -1.23 -12.68
CA ILE A 88 -9.09 -1.70 -13.86
C ILE A 88 -9.61 -0.49 -14.63
N GLY A 89 -9.39 -0.47 -15.94
CA GLY A 89 -10.01 0.50 -16.84
C GLY A 89 -9.65 1.95 -16.53
N GLY A 90 -8.45 2.22 -16.02
CA GLY A 90 -8.01 3.57 -15.67
C GLY A 90 -8.38 4.01 -14.25
N VAL A 91 -9.06 3.17 -13.47
CA VAL A 91 -9.61 3.52 -12.16
C VAL A 91 -8.96 2.67 -11.08
N LEU A 92 -8.50 3.30 -9.99
CA LEU A 92 -8.03 2.60 -8.80
C LEU A 92 -9.20 2.37 -7.84
N TYR A 93 -9.53 1.11 -7.63
CA TYR A 93 -10.44 0.62 -6.62
C TYR A 93 -9.67 0.13 -5.41
N PHE A 94 -10.29 0.24 -4.24
CA PHE A 94 -9.76 -0.39 -3.05
C PHE A 94 -10.87 -0.92 -2.14
N GLU A 95 -10.62 -2.08 -1.56
CA GLU A 95 -11.38 -2.58 -0.42
C GLU A 95 -10.82 -1.95 0.85
N GLY A 96 -11.70 -1.51 1.75
CA GLY A 96 -11.31 -0.93 3.02
C GLY A 96 -12.15 -1.43 4.19
N ILE A 97 -11.59 -1.30 5.38
CA ILE A 97 -12.23 -1.64 6.65
C ILE A 97 -12.31 -0.38 7.51
N LYS A 98 -13.48 -0.17 8.13
CA LYS A 98 -13.68 0.84 9.16
C LYS A 98 -14.06 0.18 10.48
N TYR A 99 -13.35 0.51 11.55
CA TYR A 99 -13.63 0.05 12.90
C TYR A 99 -14.49 1.07 13.66
N ILE A 100 -15.64 0.63 14.16
CA ILE A 100 -16.60 1.43 14.93
C ILE A 100 -16.99 0.62 16.16
N GLU A 101 -16.66 1.12 17.35
CA GLU A 101 -17.06 0.51 18.64
C GLU A 101 -16.70 -0.98 18.75
N GLY A 102 -15.50 -1.35 18.29
CA GLY A 102 -15.02 -2.74 18.34
C GLY A 102 -15.57 -3.65 17.23
N LYS A 103 -16.41 -3.14 16.32
CA LYS A 103 -16.89 -3.86 15.12
C LYS A 103 -16.18 -3.34 13.86
N SER A 104 -15.91 -4.23 12.91
CA SER A 104 -15.41 -3.85 11.58
C SER A 104 -16.55 -3.77 10.57
N LYS A 105 -16.45 -2.80 9.65
CA LYS A 105 -17.36 -2.64 8.50
C LYS A 105 -16.53 -2.47 7.23
N GLY A 106 -16.74 -3.35 6.26
CA GLY A 106 -16.15 -3.25 4.93
C GLY A 106 -16.74 -2.10 4.11
N PHE A 107 -15.94 -1.50 3.26
CA PHE A 107 -16.37 -0.51 2.26
C PHE A 107 -15.51 -0.60 1.00
N ILE A 108 -16.05 -0.13 -0.13
CA ILE A 108 -15.30 0.05 -1.38
C ILE A 108 -15.06 1.54 -1.57
N GLY A 109 -13.83 1.90 -1.94
CA GLY A 109 -13.48 3.25 -2.35
C GLY A 109 -12.90 3.27 -3.76
N ILE A 110 -12.94 4.47 -4.34
CA ILE A 110 -12.46 4.74 -5.69
C ILE A 110 -11.59 5.98 -5.62
N LEU A 111 -10.45 5.96 -6.30
CA LEU A 111 -9.61 7.12 -6.51
C LEU A 111 -9.40 7.33 -8.01
N SER A 112 -9.69 8.54 -8.46
CA SER A 112 -9.29 9.04 -9.77
C SER A 112 -7.85 9.53 -9.65
N ILE A 113 -6.94 8.96 -10.45
CA ILE A 113 -5.49 9.20 -10.37
C ILE A 113 -5.00 9.72 -11.70
#